data_AF-A0A7M2XFY6-F1
#
_entry.id   AF-A0A7M2XFY6-F1
#
_cell.length_a   1.000
_cell.length_b   1.000
_cell.length_c   1.000
_cell.angle_alpha   90.00
_cell.angle_beta   90.00
_cell.angle_gamma   90.00
#
_symmetry.space_group_name_H-M   'P 1'
#
loop_
_entity.id
_entity.type
_entity.pdbx_description
1 polymer ?
#
loop_
_entity_poly.entity_id
_entity_poly.type
_entity_poly.pdbx_seq_one_letter_code
_entity_poly.pdbx_strand_id
1 'polypeptide(L)'
;MIAGSARQAEARALMLMARRVRSGDRDNLEAQAARKHCPALMGADFPRDLNAGGATAQLNHRCTVVRSCVPGAIIGAGLPPAIGLHHQKSDKRFALADDRVELFRPRVDRLVGG
;
A
#
# COMPACT_ATOMS: atom_id res chain seq x y z
N MET A 1 -18.69 -1.64 22.51
CA MET A 1 -19.28 -0.70 21.52
C MET A 1 -18.39 0.52 21.17
N ILE A 2 -17.28 0.78 21.87
CA ILE A 2 -16.49 2.03 21.69
C ILE A 2 -15.51 1.97 20.49
N ALA A 3 -14.95 0.79 20.18
CA ALA A 3 -13.96 0.60 19.11
C ALA A 3 -14.46 0.92 17.68
N GLY A 4 -15.78 0.82 17.44
CA GLY A 4 -16.37 1.11 16.13
C GLY A 4 -16.34 2.61 15.77
N SER A 5 -16.45 3.49 16.77
CA SER A 5 -16.50 4.95 16.57
C SER A 5 -15.13 5.53 16.19
N ALA A 6 -14.06 5.07 16.84
CA ALA A 6 -12.69 5.49 16.55
C ALA A 6 -12.25 5.06 15.14
N ARG A 7 -12.59 3.83 14.73
CA ARG A 7 -12.29 3.33 13.37
C ARG A 7 -13.04 4.11 12.29
N GLN A 8 -14.28 4.51 12.56
CA GLN A 8 -15.05 5.38 11.66
C GLN A 8 -14.48 6.79 11.57
N ALA A 9 -13.98 7.35 12.67
CA ALA A 9 -13.33 8.66 12.68
C ALA A 9 -12.04 8.64 11.84
N GLU A 10 -11.19 7.63 12.01
CA GLU A 10 -9.98 7.44 11.20
C GLU A 10 -10.31 7.21 9.72
N ALA A 11 -11.32 6.40 9.41
CA ALA A 11 -11.78 6.20 8.03
C ALA A 11 -12.24 7.53 7.39
N ARG A 12 -12.98 8.37 8.12
CA ARG A 12 -13.37 9.71 7.64
C ARG A 12 -12.16 10.60 7.42
N ALA A 13 -11.19 10.59 8.33
CA ALA A 13 -9.96 11.37 8.19
C ALA A 13 -9.17 10.96 6.93
N LEU A 14 -9.01 9.66 6.68
CA LEU A 14 -8.38 9.13 5.47
C LEU A 14 -9.13 9.54 4.20
N MET A 15 -10.47 9.50 4.20
CA MET A 15 -11.28 9.95 3.06
C MET A 15 -11.13 11.45 2.78
N LEU A 16 -10.96 12.28 3.82
CA LEU A 16 -10.67 13.70 3.65
C LEU A 16 -9.26 13.95 3.10
N MET A 17 -8.26 13.15 3.53
CA MET A 17 -6.90 13.18 2.97
C MET A 17 -6.90 12.79 1.49
N ALA A 18 -7.63 11.73 1.11
CA ALA A 18 -7.71 11.24 -0.26
C ALA A 18 -8.20 12.32 -1.24
N ARG A 19 -9.13 13.19 -0.82
CA ARG A 19 -9.62 14.32 -1.63
C ARG A 19 -8.58 15.40 -1.90
N ARG A 20 -7.49 15.43 -1.12
CA ARG A 20 -6.42 16.43 -1.22
C ARG A 20 -5.21 15.91 -2.01
N VAL A 21 -5.19 14.63 -2.36
CA VAL A 21 -4.10 14.04 -3.15
C VAL A 21 -4.10 14.70 -4.53
N ARG A 22 -2.95 15.28 -4.89
CA ARG A 22 -2.70 15.91 -6.19
C ARG A 22 -1.73 15.03 -6.98
N SER A 23 -1.65 15.24 -8.30
CA SER A 23 -0.74 14.47 -9.16
C SER A 23 0.70 14.47 -8.62
N GLY A 24 1.28 13.26 -8.51
CA GLY A 24 2.64 13.07 -7.99
C GLY A 24 2.76 13.16 -6.47
N ASP A 25 1.65 13.21 -5.73
CA ASP A 25 1.58 13.29 -4.26
C ASP A 25 2.62 14.24 -3.63
N ARG A 26 2.64 15.49 -4.10
CA ARG A 26 3.66 16.48 -3.69
C ARG A 26 3.72 16.75 -2.19
N ASP A 27 2.60 16.58 -1.49
CA ASP A 27 2.49 16.80 -0.05
C ASP A 27 2.69 15.50 0.76
N ASN A 28 3.06 14.40 0.09
CA ASN A 28 3.30 13.09 0.68
C ASN A 28 2.11 12.59 1.52
N LEU A 29 0.90 12.85 1.04
CA LEU A 29 -0.35 12.51 1.72
C LEU A 29 -0.54 10.99 1.79
N GLU A 30 -0.01 10.23 0.84
CA GLU A 30 -0.05 8.77 0.86
C GLU A 30 0.75 8.20 2.03
N ALA A 31 1.97 8.69 2.27
CA ALA A 31 2.77 8.23 3.40
C ALA A 31 2.16 8.67 4.75
N GLN A 32 1.57 9.87 4.81
CA GLN A 32 0.85 10.33 6.00
C GLN A 32 -0.39 9.46 6.28
N ALA A 33 -1.16 9.13 5.24
CA ALA A 33 -2.29 8.21 5.34
C ALA A 33 -1.85 6.81 5.80
N ALA A 34 -0.76 6.28 5.26
CA ALA A 34 -0.21 4.98 5.65
C ALA A 34 0.20 4.94 7.14
N ARG A 35 0.82 6.01 7.65
CA ARG A 35 1.19 6.15 9.07
C ARG A 35 -0.01 6.15 10.02
N LYS A 36 -1.17 6.64 9.58
CA LYS A 36 -2.43 6.58 10.33
C LYS A 36 -3.12 5.23 10.20
N HIS A 37 -3.13 4.68 8.98
CA HIS A 37 -3.80 3.43 8.67
C HIS A 37 -3.17 2.22 9.36
N CYS A 38 -1.84 2.08 9.30
CA CYS A 38 -1.17 0.87 9.79
C CYS A 38 -1.41 0.62 11.28
N PRO A 39 -1.24 1.60 12.20
CA PRO A 39 -1.50 1.37 13.62
C PRO A 39 -2.98 1.18 13.93
N ALA A 40 -3.88 1.83 13.19
CA ALA A 40 -5.32 1.65 13.36
C ALA A 40 -5.80 0.23 12.99
N LEU A 41 -5.04 -0.47 12.14
CA LEU A 41 -5.33 -1.85 11.74
C LEU A 41 -4.56 -2.88 12.58
N MET A 42 -3.26 -2.65 12.82
CA MET A 42 -2.34 -3.65 13.38
C MET A 42 -1.92 -3.39 14.83
N GLY A 43 -2.42 -2.33 15.45
CA GLY A 43 -2.10 -1.92 16.82
C GLY A 43 -1.12 -0.75 16.88
N ALA A 44 -1.18 0.02 17.97
CA ALA A 44 -0.43 1.27 18.13
C ALA A 44 1.10 1.10 17.99
N ASP A 45 1.63 -0.03 18.45
CA ASP A 45 3.07 -0.33 18.46
C ASP A 45 3.56 -1.03 17.19
N PHE A 46 2.75 -1.09 16.13
CA PHE A 46 3.11 -1.80 14.90
C PHE A 46 4.28 -1.10 14.15
N PRO A 47 5.44 -1.77 14.00
CA PRO A 47 6.59 -1.16 13.34
C PRO A 47 6.53 -1.40 11.82
N ARG A 48 6.19 -0.39 11.03
CA ARG A 48 6.29 -0.47 9.55
C ARG A 48 7.75 -0.25 9.09
N ASP A 49 8.62 -1.20 9.37
CA ASP A 49 10.04 -1.22 9.00
C ASP A 49 10.35 -2.41 8.07
N LEU A 50 11.26 -2.23 7.09
CA LEU A 50 11.67 -3.29 6.17
C LEU A 50 12.35 -4.47 6.85
N ASN A 51 13.06 -4.25 7.95
CA ASN A 51 13.84 -5.24 8.69
C ASN A 51 13.11 -5.78 9.93
N ALA A 52 11.90 -5.29 10.22
CA ALA A 52 11.11 -5.79 11.33
C ALA A 52 10.52 -7.18 11.05
N GLY A 53 10.52 -8.03 12.07
CA GLY A 53 9.91 -9.36 12.03
C GLY A 53 8.37 -9.32 12.17
N GLY A 54 7.79 -10.49 12.45
CA GLY A 54 6.36 -10.61 12.79
C GLY A 54 5.43 -10.14 11.68
N ALA A 55 4.44 -9.32 12.02
CA ALA A 55 3.41 -8.84 11.10
C ALA A 55 4.00 -8.06 9.90
N THR A 56 5.09 -7.32 10.08
CA THR A 56 5.71 -6.55 9.00
C THR A 56 6.41 -7.45 7.98
N ALA A 57 7.10 -8.49 8.44
CA ALA A 57 7.65 -9.52 7.58
C ALA A 57 6.55 -10.25 6.80
N GLN A 58 5.41 -10.55 7.44
CA GLN A 58 4.26 -11.15 6.76
C GLN A 58 3.68 -10.23 5.67
N LEU A 59 3.52 -8.94 5.94
CA LEU A 59 3.09 -7.96 4.94
C LEU A 59 4.05 -7.90 3.76
N ASN A 60 5.36 -7.79 4.03
CA ASN A 60 6.38 -7.71 2.99
C ASN A 60 6.40 -8.98 2.13
N HIS A 61 6.25 -10.15 2.75
CA HIS A 61 6.14 -11.42 2.03
C HIS A 61 4.90 -11.48 1.14
N ARG A 62 3.73 -11.12 1.67
CA ARG A 62 2.47 -11.11 0.90
C ARG A 62 2.53 -10.13 -0.27
N CYS A 63 3.07 -8.94 -0.06
CA CYS A 63 3.30 -7.98 -1.15
C CYS A 63 4.24 -8.54 -2.21
N THR A 64 5.29 -9.28 -1.81
CA THR A 64 6.20 -9.96 -2.76
C THR A 64 5.48 -11.02 -3.58
N VAL A 65 4.60 -11.81 -2.96
CA VAL A 65 3.78 -12.80 -3.67
C VAL A 65 2.83 -12.12 -4.66
N VAL A 66 2.14 -11.05 -4.27
CA VAL A 66 1.29 -10.29 -5.21
C VAL A 66 2.13 -9.73 -6.35
N ARG A 67 3.30 -9.16 -6.05
CA ARG A 67 4.23 -8.62 -7.04
C ARG A 67 4.71 -9.66 -8.05
N SER A 68 4.85 -10.93 -7.67
CA SER A 68 5.28 -11.97 -8.62
C SER A 68 4.18 -12.38 -9.60
N CYS A 69 2.90 -12.22 -9.23
CA CYS A 69 1.77 -12.57 -10.09
C CYS A 69 1.40 -11.49 -11.12
N VAL A 70 1.65 -10.21 -10.79
CA VAL A 70 1.19 -9.06 -11.59
C VAL A 70 1.89 -8.92 -12.97
N PRO A 71 3.21 -9.14 -13.12
CA PRO A 71 3.90 -8.96 -14.41
C PRO A 71 3.34 -9.81 -15.55
N GLY A 72 3.00 -11.07 -15.27
CA GLY A 72 2.42 -11.97 -16.28
C GLY A 72 1.10 -11.44 -16.83
N ALA A 73 0.24 -10.88 -15.96
CA ALA A 73 -1.03 -10.26 -16.36
C ALA A 73 -0.82 -8.96 -17.16
N ILE A 74 0.20 -8.16 -16.81
CA ILE A 74 0.56 -6.94 -17.55
C ILE A 74 1.01 -7.30 -18.98
N ILE A 75 1.92 -8.28 -19.10
CA ILE A 75 2.43 -8.73 -20.40
C ILE A 75 1.32 -9.38 -21.22
N GLY A 76 0.47 -10.22 -20.61
CA GLY A 76 -0.67 -10.84 -21.27
C GLY A 76 -1.72 -9.82 -21.77
N ALA A 77 -1.79 -8.64 -21.15
CA ALA A 77 -2.60 -7.51 -21.61
C ALA A 77 -1.93 -6.65 -22.68
N GLY A 78 -0.71 -7.00 -23.14
CA GLY A 78 0.05 -6.28 -24.15
C GLY A 78 0.73 -5.00 -23.64
N LEU A 79 0.86 -4.82 -22.32
CA LEU A 79 1.46 -3.62 -21.73
C LEU A 79 2.95 -3.84 -21.37
N PRO A 80 3.80 -2.82 -21.54
CA PRO A 80 5.20 -2.89 -21.12
C PRO A 80 5.32 -2.77 -19.58
N PRO A 81 5.90 -3.76 -18.88
CA PRO A 81 5.99 -3.75 -17.42
C PRO A 81 6.96 -2.69 -16.86
N ALA A 82 7.86 -2.16 -17.68
CA ALA A 82 8.86 -1.17 -17.28
C ALA A 82 8.32 0.28 -17.21
N ILE A 83 7.14 0.56 -17.79
CA ILE A 83 6.59 1.93 -17.81
C ILE A 83 5.74 2.14 -16.56
N GLY A 84 6.34 2.71 -15.52
CA GLY A 84 5.63 3.12 -14.30
C GLY A 84 4.83 4.40 -14.48
N LEU A 85 3.73 4.53 -13.74
CA LEU A 85 2.92 5.73 -13.59
C LEU A 85 3.54 6.71 -12.59
N HIS A 86 4.05 6.21 -11.47
CA HIS A 86 4.71 7.02 -10.43
C HIS A 86 6.14 6.54 -10.16
N HIS A 87 6.40 5.23 -10.17
CA HIS A 87 7.75 4.70 -9.98
C HIS A 87 8.59 4.72 -11.26
N GLN A 88 8.87 5.91 -11.79
CA GLN A 88 9.70 6.11 -12.97
C GLN A 88 11.19 6.14 -12.60
N LYS A 89 11.74 5.00 -12.15
CA LYS A 89 13.19 4.82 -12.10
C LYS A 89 13.62 4.01 -13.32
N SER A 90 14.62 4.51 -14.04
CA SER A 90 15.11 3.94 -15.30
C SER A 90 15.68 2.52 -15.17
N ASP A 91 15.97 2.06 -13.95
CA ASP A 91 16.47 0.72 -13.64
C ASP A 91 15.37 -0.28 -13.24
N LYS A 92 14.13 0.18 -12.98
CA LYS A 92 13.03 -0.68 -12.53
C LYS A 92 12.33 -1.38 -13.70
N ARG A 93 12.73 -2.64 -13.94
CA ARG A 93 12.16 -3.52 -15.00
C ARG A 93 10.66 -3.83 -14.85
N PHE A 94 10.07 -3.62 -13.66
CA PHE A 94 8.67 -3.93 -13.36
C PHE A 94 7.95 -2.76 -12.66
N ALA A 95 8.28 -1.52 -13.02
CA ALA A 95 7.70 -0.32 -12.41
C ALA A 95 6.17 -0.31 -12.43
N LEU A 96 5.53 -0.75 -13.53
CA LEU A 96 4.08 -0.82 -13.62
C LEU A 96 3.47 -1.89 -12.70
N ALA A 97 4.20 -2.98 -12.45
CA ALA A 97 3.77 -4.00 -11.52
C ALA A 97 3.79 -3.46 -10.08
N ASP A 98 4.81 -2.68 -9.71
CA ASP A 98 4.91 -2.03 -8.41
C ASP A 98 3.74 -1.08 -8.17
N ASP A 99 3.42 -0.27 -9.18
CA ASP A 99 2.28 0.65 -9.11
C ASP A 99 0.95 -0.10 -8.98
N ARG A 100 0.82 -1.32 -9.51
CA ARG A 100 -0.39 -2.14 -9.32
C ARG A 100 -0.43 -2.90 -8.00
N VAL A 101 0.71 -3.21 -7.39
CA VAL A 101 0.74 -3.82 -6.04
C VAL A 101 0.07 -2.89 -5.02
N GLU A 102 0.20 -1.57 -5.18
CA GLU A 102 -0.47 -0.56 -4.35
C GLU A 102 -1.99 -0.77 -4.27
N LEU A 103 -2.64 -1.19 -5.36
CA LEU A 103 -4.08 -1.47 -5.40
C LEU A 103 -4.49 -2.65 -4.51
N PHE A 104 -3.58 -3.59 -4.27
CA PHE A 104 -3.85 -4.79 -3.47
C PHE A 104 -3.50 -4.60 -1.99
N ARG A 105 -2.78 -3.53 -1.62
CA ARG A 105 -2.34 -3.29 -0.24
C ARG A 105 -3.47 -3.33 0.79
N PRO A 106 -4.64 -2.70 0.58
CA PRO A 106 -5.72 -2.77 1.57
C PRO A 106 -6.21 -4.20 1.86
N ARG A 107 -6.15 -5.08 0.85
CA ARG A 107 -6.54 -6.48 1.00
C ARG A 107 -5.46 -7.29 1.71
N VAL A 108 -4.19 -7.05 1.40
CA VAL A 108 -3.04 -7.67 2.08
C VAL A 108 -3.01 -7.25 3.56
N ASP A 109 -3.19 -5.96 3.84
CA ASP A 109 -3.19 -5.38 5.18
C ASP A 109 -4.28 -6.02 6.05
N ARG A 110 -5.50 -6.20 5.51
CA ARG A 110 -6.61 -6.86 6.22
C ARG A 110 -6.35 -8.33 6.55
N LEU A 111 -5.55 -9.04 5.75
CA LEU A 111 -5.23 -10.44 6.00
C LEU A 111 -4.18 -10.62 7.11
N VAL A 112 -3.49 -9.55 7.50
CA VAL A 112 -2.48 -9.57 8.57
C VAL A 112 -2.98 -8.91 9.85
N GLY A 113 -3.68 -7.77 9.76
CA GLY A 113 -4.25 -7.05 10.91
C GLY A 113 -5.71 -7.38 11.23
N GLY A 114 -6.17 -8.57 10.85
CA GLY A 114 -7.53 -9.08 11.08
C GLY A 114 -7.62 -10.02 12.26
#